data_AF-A0A1V6GNN5-F1
#
_entry.id   AF-A0A1V6GNN5-F1
#
_cell.length_a   1.000
_cell.length_b   1.000
_cell.length_c   1.000
_cell.angle_alpha   90.00
_cell.angle_beta   90.00
_cell.angle_gamma   90.00
#
_symmetry.space_group_name_H-M   'P 1'
#
loop_
_entity.id
_entity.type
_entity.pdbx_description
1 polymer ?
#
loop_
_entity_poly.entity_id
_entity_poly.type
_entity_poly.pdbx_seq_one_letter_code
_entity_poly.pdbx_strand_id
1 'polypeptide(L)'
;MITKNKTWLETNGHSLSELLSPDTLDRFASELEKIKKHVRAFSDDEALRLALAITKPFEQFFPNPYICPAGKRTVGYGHVIRGGEPPFPWTEPQAAEILLEVK
;
A
#
# COMPACT_ATOMS: atom_id res chain seq x y z
N MET A 1 32.08 8.19 16.61
CA MET A 1 32.12 6.84 16.03
C MET A 1 30.69 6.39 15.78
N ILE A 2 30.23 6.38 14.52
CA ILE A 2 28.90 5.88 14.16
C ILE A 2 29.07 4.38 13.89
N THR A 3 28.54 3.53 14.75
CA THR A 3 28.44 2.09 14.47
C THR A 3 27.50 1.91 13.29
N LYS A 4 28.02 1.42 12.16
CA LYS A 4 27.18 1.03 11.02
C LYS A 4 26.30 -0.13 11.50
N ASN A 5 25.00 0.11 11.64
CA ASN A 5 24.04 -0.95 11.89
C ASN A 5 24.11 -1.94 10.72
N LYS A 6 24.23 -3.24 11.03
CA LYS A 6 24.14 -4.29 10.03
C LYS A 6 22.81 -4.16 9.29
N THR A 7 22.86 -4.28 7.98
CA THR A 7 21.65 -4.37 7.15
C THR A 7 20.83 -5.60 7.54
N TRP A 8 19.54 -5.60 7.22
CA TRP A 8 18.68 -6.78 7.45
C TRP A 8 19.25 -8.04 6.78
N LEU A 9 19.88 -7.89 5.61
CA LEU A 9 20.54 -8.96 4.86
C LEU A 9 21.71 -9.57 5.67
N GLU A 10 22.61 -8.71 6.16
CA GLU A 10 23.76 -9.13 6.98
C GLU A 10 23.33 -9.76 8.33
N THR A 11 22.17 -9.35 8.85
CA THR A 11 21.60 -9.88 10.09
C THR A 11 21.03 -11.29 9.91
N ASN A 12 20.53 -11.61 8.71
CA ASN A 12 19.93 -12.90 8.38
C ASN A 12 20.86 -13.81 7.56
N GLY A 13 22.15 -13.47 7.49
CA GLY A 13 23.16 -14.32 6.84
C GLY A 13 23.11 -14.31 5.31
N HIS A 14 22.37 -13.39 4.69
CA HIS A 14 22.30 -13.27 3.24
C HIS A 14 23.31 -12.24 2.73
N SER A 15 23.99 -12.57 1.63
CA SER A 15 24.84 -11.60 0.92
C SER A 15 24.10 -10.92 -0.23
N LEU A 16 24.46 -9.68 -0.55
CA LEU A 16 23.93 -8.97 -1.72
C LEU A 16 24.24 -9.71 -3.02
N SER A 17 25.43 -10.31 -3.13
CA SER A 17 25.84 -11.11 -4.29
C SER A 17 25.02 -12.38 -4.46
N GLU A 18 24.61 -13.01 -3.37
CA GLU A 18 23.72 -14.18 -3.38
C GLU A 18 22.32 -13.80 -3.82
N LEU A 19 21.77 -12.69 -3.29
CA LEU A 19 20.44 -12.21 -3.64
C LEU A 19 20.33 -11.75 -5.09
N LEU A 20 21.43 -11.24 -5.65
CA LEU A 20 21.55 -10.81 -7.04
C LEU A 20 22.15 -11.88 -7.94
N SER A 21 22.31 -13.12 -7.45
CA SER A 21 22.74 -14.23 -8.30
C SER A 21 21.69 -14.49 -9.39
N PRO A 22 22.12 -14.90 -10.60
CA PRO A 22 21.20 -15.20 -11.69
C PRO A 22 20.07 -16.15 -11.28
N ASP A 23 20.40 -17.25 -10.58
CA ASP A 23 19.43 -18.24 -10.12
C ASP A 23 18.39 -17.66 -9.16
N THR A 24 18.83 -16.76 -8.26
CA THR A 24 17.93 -16.11 -7.30
C THR A 24 17.02 -15.09 -7.99
N LEU A 25 17.58 -14.31 -8.93
CA LEU A 25 16.80 -13.37 -9.74
C LEU A 25 15.79 -14.07 -10.64
N ASP A 26 16.15 -15.20 -11.24
CA ASP A 26 15.24 -16.03 -12.05
C ASP A 26 14.13 -16.62 -11.19
N ARG A 27 14.44 -17.04 -9.96
CA ARG A 27 13.42 -17.47 -9.00
C ARG A 27 12.47 -16.32 -8.65
N PHE A 28 12.99 -15.13 -8.36
CA PHE A 28 12.14 -13.97 -8.10
C PHE A 28 11.27 -13.59 -9.30
N ALA A 29 11.82 -13.60 -10.51
CA ALA A 29 11.08 -13.34 -11.73
C ALA A 29 9.95 -14.38 -11.93
N SER A 30 10.24 -15.66 -11.71
CA SER A 30 9.26 -16.74 -11.80
C SER A 30 8.13 -16.59 -10.77
N GLU A 31 8.46 -16.27 -9.51
CA GLU A 31 7.45 -16.01 -8.48
C GLU A 31 6.62 -14.76 -8.80
N LEU A 32 7.25 -13.69 -9.32
CA LEU A 32 6.53 -12.50 -9.77
C LEU A 32 5.58 -12.80 -10.93
N GLU A 33 5.96 -13.66 -11.89
CA GLU A 33 5.06 -14.08 -12.97
C GLU A 33 3.90 -14.94 -12.44
N LYS A 34 4.14 -15.82 -11.46
CA LYS A 34 3.07 -16.57 -10.78
C LYS A 34 2.11 -15.65 -10.05
N ILE A 35 2.64 -14.67 -9.32
CA ILE A 35 1.84 -13.64 -8.64
C ILE A 35 1.05 -12.84 -9.68
N LYS A 36 1.67 -12.35 -10.75
CA LYS A 36 0.99 -11.61 -11.83
C LYS A 36 -0.12 -12.44 -12.48
N LYS A 37 0.09 -13.75 -12.69
CA LYS A 37 -0.94 -14.65 -13.22
C LYS A 37 -2.14 -14.78 -12.28
N HIS A 38 -1.90 -14.80 -10.97
CA HIS A 38 -2.98 -14.83 -9.96
C HIS A 38 -3.64 -13.45 -9.77
N VAL A 39 -2.88 -12.36 -9.84
CA VAL A 39 -3.39 -10.98 -9.78
C VAL A 39 -4.23 -10.64 -11.00
N ARG A 40 -3.87 -11.14 -12.20
CA ARG A 40 -4.73 -11.03 -13.40
C ARG A 40 -6.00 -11.89 -13.33
N ALA A 41 -6.06 -12.83 -12.39
CA ALA A 41 -7.24 -13.65 -12.14
C ALA A 41 -8.11 -13.11 -11.00
N PHE A 42 -7.72 -12.00 -10.37
CA PHE A 42 -8.59 -11.32 -9.42
C PHE A 42 -9.75 -10.72 -10.19
N SER A 43 -10.95 -11.00 -9.71
CA SER A 43 -12.09 -10.13 -10.00
C SER A 43 -11.79 -8.70 -9.54
N ASP A 44 -12.43 -7.72 -10.15
CA ASP A 44 -12.28 -6.31 -9.75
C ASP A 44 -12.54 -6.15 -8.23
N ASP A 45 -13.49 -6.90 -7.67
CA ASP A 45 -13.78 -6.94 -6.23
C ASP A 45 -12.60 -7.44 -5.37
N GLU A 46 -11.84 -8.44 -5.83
CA GLU A 46 -10.70 -8.98 -5.11
C GLU A 46 -9.48 -8.05 -5.16
N ALA A 47 -9.22 -7.45 -6.32
CA ALA A 47 -8.18 -6.43 -6.47
C ALA A 47 -8.47 -5.21 -5.59
N LEU A 48 -9.74 -4.82 -5.50
CA LEU A 48 -10.20 -3.70 -4.70
C LEU A 48 -10.09 -3.97 -3.19
N ARG A 49 -10.45 -5.18 -2.74
CA ARG A 49 -10.25 -5.62 -1.36
C ARG A 49 -8.78 -5.66 -0.98
N LEU A 50 -7.91 -6.13 -1.87
CA LEU A 50 -6.46 -6.12 -1.66
C LEU A 50 -5.93 -4.68 -1.54
N ALA A 51 -6.38 -3.77 -2.41
CA ALA A 51 -6.00 -2.37 -2.36
C ALA A 51 -6.38 -1.72 -1.01
N LEU A 52 -7.59 -1.97 -0.51
CA LEU A 52 -8.01 -1.50 0.82
C LEU A 52 -7.17 -2.13 1.94
N ALA A 53 -6.92 -3.44 1.87
CA ALA A 53 -6.13 -4.16 2.88
C ALA A 53 -4.68 -3.66 2.94
N ILE A 54 -4.12 -3.22 1.81
CA ILE A 54 -2.79 -2.59 1.74
C ILE A 54 -2.84 -1.13 2.16
N THR A 55 -3.89 -0.37 1.83
CA THR A 55 -3.92 1.08 2.13
C THR A 55 -4.11 1.35 3.63
N LYS A 56 -5.03 0.63 4.28
CA LYS A 56 -5.41 0.89 5.68
C LYS A 56 -4.26 0.80 6.71
N PRO A 57 -3.30 -0.14 6.61
CA PRO A 57 -2.18 -0.20 7.55
C PRO A 57 -1.12 0.90 7.36
N PHE A 58 -1.05 1.49 6.16
CA PHE A 58 -0.03 2.47 5.81
C PHE A 58 -0.56 3.91 5.87
N GLU A 59 -1.87 4.10 5.75
CA GLU A 59 -2.55 5.39 5.88
C GLU A 59 -3.28 5.47 7.22
N GLN A 60 -2.97 6.49 8.02
CA GLN A 60 -3.70 6.74 9.25
C GLN A 60 -5.13 7.23 8.94
N PHE A 61 -6.13 6.67 9.63
CA PHE A 61 -7.51 7.13 9.51
C PHE A 61 -7.73 8.47 10.22
N PHE A 62 -8.25 9.45 9.49
CA PHE A 62 -8.69 10.74 10.05
C PHE A 62 -10.20 10.97 9.79
N PRO A 63 -11.05 10.91 10.83
CA PRO A 63 -12.50 11.07 10.65
C PRO A 63 -12.91 12.50 10.27
N ASN A 64 -12.08 13.48 10.59
CA ASN A 64 -12.32 14.89 10.29
C ASN A 64 -11.38 15.38 9.17
N PRO A 65 -11.81 16.35 8.34
CA PRO A 65 -10.95 17.00 7.37
C PRO A 65 -9.69 17.60 8.00
N TYR A 66 -8.55 17.40 7.34
CA TYR A 66 -7.26 17.97 7.70
C TYR A 66 -6.54 18.49 6.44
N ILE A 67 -5.44 19.22 6.63
CA ILE A 67 -4.55 19.60 5.53
C ILE A 67 -3.40 18.60 5.49
N CYS A 68 -3.27 17.86 4.39
CA CYS A 68 -2.18 16.91 4.22
C CYS A 68 -0.85 17.63 3.92
N PRO A 69 0.31 16.94 3.98
CA PRO A 69 1.62 17.55 3.68
C PRO A 69 1.72 18.19 2.27
N ALA A 70 0.89 17.76 1.32
CA ALA A 70 0.80 18.35 -0.02
C ALA A 70 -0.10 19.60 -0.09
N GLY A 71 -0.58 20.12 1.05
CA GLY A 71 -1.42 21.32 1.12
C GLY A 71 -2.86 21.13 0.65
N LYS A 72 -3.33 19.89 0.49
CA LYS A 72 -4.70 19.57 0.07
C LYS A 72 -5.59 19.30 1.27
N ARG A 73 -6.89 19.62 1.13
CA ARG A 73 -7.91 19.30 2.14
C ARG A 73 -8.30 17.83 1.99
N THR A 74 -8.04 17.04 3.02
CA THR A 74 -8.04 15.56 2.98
C THR A 74 -8.83 14.99 4.16
N VAL A 75 -9.39 13.78 4.04
CA VAL A 75 -10.16 13.08 5.09
C VAL A 75 -10.06 11.55 4.92
N GLY A 76 -10.44 10.78 5.93
CA GLY A 76 -10.45 9.32 5.88
C GLY A 76 -9.03 8.75 5.78
N TYR A 77 -8.81 7.87 4.81
CA TYR A 77 -7.50 7.30 4.47
C TYR A 77 -6.88 8.05 3.28
N GLY A 78 -6.59 9.34 3.46
CA GLY A 78 -5.91 10.13 2.43
C GLY A 78 -6.77 10.63 1.26
N HIS A 79 -8.11 10.57 1.36
CA HIS A 79 -9.02 11.05 0.30
C HIS A 79 -9.01 12.59 0.21
N VAL A 80 -8.69 13.13 -0.97
CA VAL A 80 -8.78 14.59 -1.24
C VAL A 80 -10.24 14.96 -1.46
N ILE A 81 -10.74 15.91 -0.66
CA ILE A 81 -12.13 16.38 -0.71
C ILE A 81 -12.36 17.16 -2.02
N ARG A 82 -13.35 16.76 -2.80
CA ARG A 82 -13.70 17.31 -4.12
C ARG A 82 -15.10 17.94 -4.16
N GLY A 83 -15.93 17.72 -3.14
CA GLY A 83 -17.31 18.21 -3.07
C GLY A 83 -18.31 17.13 -3.48
N GLY A 84 -19.45 17.09 -2.78
CA GLY A 84 -20.50 16.08 -2.97
C GLY A 84 -20.37 14.86 -2.06
N GLU A 85 -19.34 14.80 -1.22
CA GLU A 85 -19.20 13.76 -0.21
C GLU A 85 -20.17 13.95 0.98
N PRO A 86 -20.50 12.88 1.74
CA PRO A 86 -21.33 12.98 2.93
C PRO A 86 -20.72 13.89 4.01
N PRO A 87 -21.55 14.45 4.91
CA PRO A 87 -21.09 15.28 6.01
C PRO A 87 -20.05 14.58 6.91
N PHE A 88 -19.10 15.35 7.42
CA PHE A 88 -18.08 14.90 8.38
C PHE A 88 -18.64 14.93 9.82
N PRO A 89 -18.08 14.13 10.77
CA PRO A 89 -16.98 13.19 10.61
C PRO A 89 -17.38 11.90 9.88
N TRP A 90 -16.43 11.28 9.17
CA TRP A 90 -16.62 9.97 8.57
C TRP A 90 -16.31 8.83 9.53
N THR A 91 -16.93 7.69 9.26
CA THR A 91 -16.57 6.40 9.83
C THR A 91 -15.60 5.66 8.91
N GLU A 92 -14.87 4.66 9.43
CA GLU A 92 -13.99 3.83 8.60
C GLU A 92 -14.71 3.12 7.44
N PRO A 93 -15.95 2.60 7.60
CA PRO A 93 -16.72 2.05 6.48
C PRO A 93 -17.00 3.08 5.40
N GLN A 94 -17.45 4.29 5.74
CA GLN A 94 -17.71 5.35 4.77
C GLN A 94 -16.43 5.77 4.03
N ALA A 95 -15.32 5.89 4.75
CA ALA A 95 -14.02 6.20 4.13
C ALA A 95 -13.54 5.08 3.20
N ALA A 96 -13.81 3.81 3.55
CA ALA A 96 -13.50 2.68 2.69
C ALA A 96 -14.37 2.70 1.43
N GLU A 97 -15.69 2.90 1.54
CA GLU A 97 -16.61 2.99 0.40
C GLU A 97 -16.18 4.08 -0.60
N ILE A 98 -15.83 5.27 -0.11
CA ILE A 98 -15.39 6.37 -0.99
C ILE A 98 -14.07 6.08 -1.69
N LEU A 99 -13.15 5.33 -1.08
CA LEU A 99 -11.94 4.86 -1.76
C LEU A 99 -12.26 3.90 -2.91
N LEU A 100 -13.40 3.19 -2.85
CA LEU A 100 -13.83 2.26 -3.89
C LEU A 100 -14.54 2.94 -5.05
N GLU A 101 -15.15 4.11 -4.82
CA GLU A 101 -15.78 4.91 -5.87
C GLU A 101 -14.72 5.64 -6.71
N VAL A 102 -14.02 4.87 -7.56
CA VAL A 102 -13.18 5.41 -8.62
C VAL A 102 -14.10 6.05 -9.67
N LYS A 103 -14.23 7.38 -9.63
CA LYS A 103 -14.78 8.17 -10.74
C LYS A 103 -13.74 8.43 -11.81
#